data_AF-A0A9P0JT44-F1
#
_entry.id   AF-A0A9P0JT44-F1
#
_cell.length_a   1.000
_cell.length_b   1.000
_cell.length_c   1.000
_cell.angle_alpha   90.00
_cell.angle_beta   90.00
_cell.angle_gamma   90.00
#
_symmetry.space_group_name_H-M   'P 1'
#
loop_
_entity.id
_entity.type
_entity.pdbx_description
1 polymer ?
#
loop_
_entity_poly.entity_id
_entity_poly.type
_entity_poly.pdbx_seq_one_letter_code
_entity_poly.pdbx_strand_id
1 'polypeptide(L)' 'MRCENENLDIEAFISMVEERPVIWDKTREDFKDRNKTKAAWQEIIDTFIYENLNEAEKAEIGM' A
#
# COMPACT_ATOMS: atom_id res chain seq x y z
N MET A 1 -22.43 -6.28 -13.68
CA MET A 1 -21.46 -5.28 -13.23
C MET A 1 -20.26 -6.04 -12.68
N ARG A 2 -19.28 -6.35 -13.54
CA ARG A 2 -17.99 -6.90 -13.11
C ARG A 2 -17.07 -5.70 -12.99
N CYS A 3 -16.63 -5.38 -11.78
CA CYS A 3 -15.53 -4.44 -11.61
C CYS A 3 -14.27 -5.18 -12.06
N GLU A 4 -13.66 -4.75 -13.16
CA GLU A 4 -12.41 -5.30 -13.68
C GLU A 4 -11.29 -4.99 -12.68
N ASN A 5 -10.85 -6.02 -11.93
CA ASN A 5 -9.62 -6.02 -11.14
C ASN A 5 -8.37 -6.22 -12.04
N GLU A 6 -8.43 -5.82 -13.32
CA GLU A 6 -7.56 -6.40 -14.35
C GLU A 6 -6.14 -5.81 -14.42
N ASN A 7 -5.75 -4.85 -13.58
CA ASN A 7 -4.38 -4.29 -13.60
C ASN A 7 -3.80 -3.92 -12.22
N LEU A 8 -4.31 -4.47 -11.12
CA LEU A 8 -3.64 -4.30 -9.83
C LEU A 8 -2.78 -5.53 -9.53
N ASP A 9 -1.47 -5.33 -9.39
CA ASP A 9 -0.57 -6.39 -8.97
C ASP A 9 -0.77 -6.68 -7.47
N ILE A 10 -1.67 -7.62 -7.20
CA ILE A 10 -2.03 -8.02 -5.83
C ILE A 10 -0.85 -8.69 -5.13
N GLU A 11 0.02 -9.39 -5.84
CA GLU A 11 1.20 -10.04 -5.25
C GLU A 11 2.23 -9.00 -4.81
N ALA A 12 2.44 -7.95 -5.61
CA ALA A 12 3.23 -6.79 -5.20
C ALA A 12 2.64 -6.11 -3.96
N PHE A 13 1.31 -5.94 -3.91
CA PHE A 13 0.64 -5.35 -2.74
C PHE A 13 0.81 -6.21 -1.48
N ILE A 14 0.64 -7.53 -1.58
CA ILE A 14 0.83 -8.45 -0.45
C ILE A 14 2.28 -8.39 0.05
N SER A 15 3.25 -8.36 -0.87
CA SER A 15 4.67 -8.25 -0.52
C SER A 15 4.96 -6.95 0.25
N MET A 16 4.42 -5.82 -0.19
CA MET A 16 4.56 -4.52 0.51
C MET A 16 3.96 -4.54 1.93
N VAL A 17 2.87 -5.30 2.13
CA VAL A 17 2.25 -5.46 3.45
C VAL A 17 3.10 -6.36 4.35
N GLU A 18 3.62 -7.46 3.80
CA GLU A 18 4.48 -8.41 4.52
C GLU A 18 5.78 -7.75 5.02
N GLU A 19 6.38 -6.85 4.23
CA GLU A 19 7.57 -6.08 4.61
C GLU A 19 7.36 -5.11 5.77
N ARG A 20 6.12 -4.89 6.23
CA ARG A 20 5.77 -3.97 7.32
C ARG A 20 5.26 -4.75 8.53
N PRO A 21 6.13 -5.12 9.48
CA PRO A 21 5.76 -5.89 10.67
C PRO A 21 4.66 -5.24 11.52
N VAL A 22 4.58 -3.90 11.50
CA VAL A 22 3.51 -3.16 12.20
C VAL A 22 2.11 -3.54 11.72
N ILE A 23 1.96 -4.03 10.47
CA ILE A 23 0.70 -4.54 9.92
C ILE A 23 0.68 -6.08 9.90
N TRP A 24 1.79 -6.71 9.53
CA TRP A 24 1.83 -8.17 9.30
C TRP A 24 1.96 -8.99 10.59
N ASP A 25 2.76 -8.52 11.55
CA ASP A 25 3.13 -9.28 12.75
C ASP A 25 2.27 -8.90 13.96
N LYS A 26 1.29 -9.76 14.26
CA LYS A 26 0.36 -9.62 15.38
C LYS A 26 1.00 -9.75 16.76
N THR A 27 2.23 -10.25 16.83
CA THR A 27 2.95 -10.45 18.10
C THR A 27 3.63 -9.18 18.58
N ARG A 28 3.82 -8.19 17.70
CA ARG A 28 4.47 -6.94 18.05
C ARG A 28 3.54 -6.00 18.82
N GLU A 29 4.15 -5.17 19.66
CA GLU A 29 3.43 -4.16 20.43
C GLU A 29 2.85 -3.05 19.53
N ASP A 30 3.59 -2.69 18.48
CA ASP A 30 3.19 -1.66 17.52
C ASP A 30 2.00 -2.06 16.64
N PHE A 31 1.76 -3.36 16.44
CA PHE A 31 0.54 -3.86 15.79
C PHE A 31 -0.75 -3.43 16.52
N LYS A 32 -0.70 -3.27 17.85
CA LYS A 32 -1.85 -2.83 18.65
C LYS A 32 -2.06 -1.32 18.57
N ASP A 33 -1.07 -0.57 18.07
CA ASP A 33 -1.14 0.87 17.92
C ASP A 33 -1.89 1.22 16.63
N ARG A 34 -3.15 1.62 16.78
CA ARG A 34 -4.03 2.00 15.67
C ARG A 34 -3.46 3.17 14.86
N ASN A 35 -2.69 4.07 15.46
CA ASN A 35 -2.12 5.21 14.76
C ASN A 35 -0.94 4.78 13.90
N LYS A 36 -0.06 3.91 14.42
CA LYS A 36 1.09 3.38 13.67
C LYS A 36 0.64 2.49 12.52
N THR A 37 -0.32 1.60 12.79
CA THR A 37 -0.93 0.76 11.73
C THR A 37 -1.59 1.60 10.66
N LYS A 38 -2.37 2.63 11.02
CA LYS A 38 -2.98 3.55 10.05
C LYS A 38 -1.92 4.27 9.22
N ALA A 39 -0.88 4.82 9.84
CA ALA A 39 0.20 5.51 9.14
C ALA A 39 0.89 4.58 8.13
N ALA A 40 1.21 3.35 8.54
CA ALA A 40 1.81 2.36 7.65
C ALA A 40 0.89 1.98 6.48
N TRP A 41 -0.43 1.88 6.71
CA TRP A 41 -1.39 1.64 5.62
C TRP A 41 -1.44 2.79 4.62
N GLN A 42 -1.39 4.04 5.10
CA GLN A 42 -1.36 5.21 4.22
C GLN A 42 -0.10 5.19 3.34
N GLU A 43 1.06 4.91 3.92
CA GLU A 43 2.31 4.77 3.16
C GLU A 43 2.25 3.65 2.11
N ILE A 44 1.70 2.47 2.45
CA ILE A 44 1.53 1.37 1.48
C ILE A 44 0.65 1.82 0.33
N ILE A 45 -0.50 2.45 0.61
CA ILE A 45 -1.46 2.86 -0.41
C ILE A 45 -0.84 3.95 -1.30
N ASP A 46 -0.18 4.94 -0.73
CA ASP A 46 0.48 6.00 -1.49
C ASP A 46 1.57 5.43 -2.41
N THR A 47 2.37 4.49 -1.90
CA THR A 47 3.42 3.80 -2.68
C THR A 47 2.81 2.93 -3.79
N PHE A 48 1.82 2.11 -3.45
CA PHE A 48 1.19 1.18 -4.38
C PHE A 48 0.44 1.91 -5.50
N ILE A 49 -0.31 2.95 -5.16
CA ILE A 49 -0.97 3.80 -6.15
C ILE A 49 0.10 4.45 -7.02
N TYR A 50 1.10 5.10 -6.43
CA TYR A 50 2.18 5.74 -7.19
C TYR A 50 2.86 4.77 -8.15
N GLU A 51 3.21 3.55 -7.74
CA GLU A 51 3.82 2.56 -8.63
C GLU A 51 2.91 2.17 -9.80
N ASN A 52 1.60 2.04 -9.54
CA ASN A 52 0.59 1.69 -10.54
C ASN A 52 0.12 2.88 -11.41
N LEU A 53 0.47 4.13 -11.08
CA LEU A 53 0.21 5.28 -11.95
C LEU A 53 1.04 5.18 -13.23
N ASN A 54 0.45 5.62 -14.34
CA ASN A 54 1.18 5.75 -15.59
C ASN A 54 2.14 6.96 -15.55
N GLU A 55 3.07 7.03 -16.51
CA GLU A 55 4.08 8.10 -16.55
C GLU A 55 3.46 9.51 -16.69
N ALA A 56 2.30 9.63 -17.34
CA ALA A 56 1.60 10.91 -17.48
C ALA A 56 0.98 11.37 -16.15
N GLU A 57 0.39 10.45 -15.38
CA GLU A 57 -0.17 10.72 -14.05
C GLU A 57 0.95 11.04 -13.03
N LYS A 58 2.09 10.35 -13.11
CA LYS A 58 3.28 10.66 -12.31
C LYS A 58 3.82 12.06 -12.62
N ALA A 59 3.80 12.48 -13.87
CA ALA A 59 4.27 13.80 -14.31
C ALA A 59 3.38 14.96 -13.83
N GLU A 60 2.07 14.72 -13.60
CA GLU A 60 1.17 15.74 -13.02
C GLU A 60 1.31 15.89 -11.50
N ILE A 61 1.75 14.83 -10.81
CA ILE A 61 2.03 14.84 -9.37
C ILE A 61 3.46 15.33 -9.07
N GLY A 62 4.36 15.20 -10.04
CA GLY A 62 5.70 15.79 -9.99
C GLY A 62 5.64 17.31 -9.97
N MET A 63 6.02 17.89 -8.82
CA MET A 63 6.40 19.31 -8.64
C MET A 63 7.23 19.87 -9.79
#